data_AF-A0A1Q5THS3-F1
#
_entry.id   AF-A0A1Q5THS3-F1
#
_cell.length_a   1.000
_cell.length_b   1.000
_cell.length_c   1.000
_cell.angle_alpha   90.00
_cell.angle_beta   90.00
_cell.angle_gamma   90.00
#
_symmetry.space_group_name_H-M   'P 1'
#
loop_
_entity.id
_entity.type
_entity.pdbx_description
1 polymer ?
#
loop_
_entity_poly.entity_id
_entity_poly.type
_entity_poly.pdbx_seq_one_letter_code
_entity_poly.pdbx_strand_id
1 'polypeptide(L)'
;MKKYNYSLLSLAIKIACLFTGINTNATADSSCGTPNGTTKIDFVKKDSCNLVSHGTVVIEDKKSIVVTVGSDLSSNYHYEYNAINIGNDDNFSQPISANEVNNFGMLYGYIGVNVTYTGSVEKIVNSEHGIIDGDYAALWISGQLNTLDNNGTIKFKNENSNYSIYVDAAQGTGDLDGMYGNVTEIINRNKGNINGIHIDNLSKIKTINNDGTVTGIEDGIHVAGGGTIERLSNNLESKITAKQDAISVTGEGISKSKTASNITKITNASLVHGKQNGIFIDDKGIIGSISNTDSGEIKGISLLSPQEKLIANWSP
;
A
#
# COMPACT_ATOMS: atom_id res chain seq x y z
N MET A 1 43.95 -0.08 43.27
CA MET A 1 43.12 -0.16 42.05
C MET A 1 42.60 -1.59 41.92
N LYS A 2 41.34 -1.86 42.30
CA LYS A 2 40.76 -3.22 42.28
C LYS A 2 40.29 -3.54 40.85
N LYS A 3 40.88 -4.56 40.23
CA LYS A 3 40.40 -5.14 38.96
C LYS A 3 39.24 -6.09 39.29
N TYR A 4 38.02 -5.73 38.90
CA TYR A 4 36.91 -6.67 38.82
C TYR A 4 36.85 -7.19 37.39
N ASN A 5 37.16 -8.47 37.21
CA ASN A 5 37.23 -9.10 35.90
C ASN A 5 36.55 -10.48 35.97
N TYR A 6 35.55 -10.67 35.10
CA TYR A 6 35.03 -11.95 34.60
C TYR A 6 34.26 -12.90 35.54
N SER A 7 33.14 -12.48 36.14
CA SER A 7 32.15 -13.46 36.68
C SER A 7 30.74 -13.39 36.09
N LEU A 8 30.34 -12.27 35.46
CA LEU A 8 28.97 -12.13 34.92
C LEU A 8 28.75 -12.86 33.59
N LEU A 9 29.78 -12.95 32.74
CA LEU A 9 29.67 -13.61 31.43
C LEU A 9 29.49 -15.14 31.55
N SER A 10 30.14 -15.75 32.55
CA SER A 10 30.01 -17.19 32.84
C SER A 10 28.62 -17.56 33.35
N LEU A 11 27.97 -16.66 34.10
CA LEU A 11 26.63 -16.89 34.62
C LEU A 11 25.57 -16.77 33.52
N ALA A 12 25.70 -15.82 32.60
CA ALA A 12 24.77 -15.64 31.48
C ALA A 12 24.79 -16.84 30.51
N ILE A 13 25.96 -17.40 30.21
CA ILE A 13 26.08 -18.57 29.33
C ILE A 13 25.47 -19.83 29.96
N LYS A 14 25.58 -19.99 31.29
CA LYS A 14 25.00 -21.15 31.99
C LYS A 14 23.47 -21.12 32.06
N ILE A 15 22.86 -19.94 32.11
CA ILE A 15 21.39 -19.81 32.07
C ILE A 15 20.86 -20.17 30.68
N ALA A 16 21.57 -19.81 29.61
CA ALA A 16 21.17 -20.16 28.24
C ALA A 16 21.20 -21.68 27.96
N CYS A 17 22.10 -22.44 28.62
CA CYS A 17 22.20 -23.89 28.43
C CYS A 17 21.20 -24.73 29.24
N LEU A 18 20.46 -24.14 30.19
CA LEU A 18 19.50 -24.87 31.04
C LEU A 18 18.08 -24.96 30.45
N PHE A 19 17.83 -24.29 29.32
CA PHE A 19 16.55 -24.34 28.62
C PHE A 19 16.70 -25.04 27.27
N THR A 20 16.87 -26.37 27.27
CA THR A 20 16.89 -27.20 26.05
C THR A 20 15.50 -27.37 25.39
N GLY A 21 14.67 -26.33 25.44
CA GLY A 21 13.30 -26.32 24.92
C GLY A 21 12.85 -24.99 24.33
N ILE A 22 13.71 -23.97 24.30
CA ILE A 22 13.41 -22.74 23.55
C ILE A 22 13.94 -22.98 22.14
N ASN A 23 13.07 -23.45 21.25
CA ASN A 23 13.34 -23.36 19.82
C ASN A 23 13.22 -21.89 19.44
N THR A 24 14.28 -21.11 19.65
CA THR A 24 14.39 -19.78 19.04
C THR A 24 14.63 -20.01 17.55
N ASN A 25 13.56 -20.10 16.77
CA ASN A 25 13.61 -19.59 15.40
C ASN A 25 13.77 -18.07 15.52
N ALA A 26 14.94 -17.63 15.99
CA ALA A 26 15.38 -16.27 15.81
C ALA A 26 15.74 -16.17 14.33
N THR A 27 14.73 -15.97 13.50
CA THR A 27 14.94 -15.47 12.15
C THR A 27 15.69 -14.16 12.35
N ALA A 28 16.99 -14.16 12.10
CA ALA A 28 17.77 -12.94 12.13
C ALA A 28 17.03 -11.96 11.23
N ASP A 29 16.68 -10.77 11.75
CA ASP A 29 16.06 -9.70 10.99
C ASP A 29 16.82 -9.58 9.66
N SER A 30 16.21 -10.03 8.57
CA SER A 30 16.91 -10.18 7.31
C SER A 30 16.93 -8.82 6.62
N SER A 31 17.73 -7.93 7.21
CA SER A 31 17.95 -6.59 6.71
C SER A 31 18.47 -6.70 5.28
N CYS A 32 17.87 -5.89 4.42
CA CYS A 32 18.28 -5.74 3.04
C CYS A 32 18.54 -4.26 2.78
N GLY A 33 19.42 -3.98 1.84
CA GLY A 33 19.91 -2.62 1.65
C GLY A 33 21.23 -2.39 2.39
N THR A 34 22.07 -1.59 1.77
CA THR A 34 23.22 -0.96 2.42
C THR A 34 22.81 0.48 2.73
N PRO A 35 23.05 1.01 3.95
CA PRO A 35 22.73 2.41 4.23
C PRO A 35 23.42 3.33 3.22
N ASN A 36 22.66 4.24 2.61
CA ASN A 36 23.12 5.11 1.51
C ASN A 36 23.60 4.37 0.26
N GLY A 37 23.20 3.11 0.06
CA GLY A 37 23.68 2.26 -1.02
C GLY A 37 22.57 1.49 -1.71
N THR A 38 22.95 0.79 -2.78
CA THR A 38 22.04 -0.03 -3.58
C THR A 38 22.33 -1.51 -3.35
N THR A 39 21.33 -2.27 -2.92
CA THR A 39 21.38 -3.73 -2.86
C THR A 39 20.65 -4.32 -4.05
N LYS A 40 21.33 -5.19 -4.80
CA LYS A 40 20.74 -5.93 -5.92
C LYS A 40 20.35 -7.33 -5.48
N ILE A 41 19.16 -7.77 -5.88
CA ILE A 41 18.65 -9.13 -5.70
C ILE A 41 18.67 -9.79 -7.08
N ASP A 42 19.71 -10.57 -7.34
CA ASP A 42 19.99 -11.30 -8.58
C ASP A 42 19.68 -12.81 -8.46
N PHE A 43 19.01 -13.23 -7.38
CA PHE A 43 18.59 -14.60 -7.10
C PHE A 43 17.16 -14.65 -6.54
N VAL A 44 16.62 -15.86 -6.39
CA VAL A 44 15.33 -16.08 -5.72
C VAL A 44 15.55 -16.08 -4.21
N LYS A 45 15.13 -15.01 -3.54
CA LYS A 45 15.15 -14.88 -2.09
C LYS A 45 13.83 -15.40 -1.50
N LYS A 46 13.90 -16.11 -0.37
CA LYS A 46 12.74 -16.71 0.31
C LYS A 46 12.38 -16.08 1.66
N ASP A 47 13.26 -15.24 2.17
CA ASP A 47 13.06 -14.50 3.41
C ASP A 47 12.69 -13.04 3.09
N SER A 48 12.09 -12.36 4.06
CA SER A 48 11.70 -10.96 3.95
C SER A 48 12.90 -10.02 3.66
N CYS A 49 12.62 -8.76 3.40
CA CYS A 49 13.63 -7.76 3.07
C CYS A 49 13.31 -6.50 3.87
N ASN A 50 13.95 -6.32 5.02
CA ASN A 50 13.77 -5.14 5.86
C ASN A 50 14.72 -4.04 5.35
N LEU A 51 14.19 -3.05 4.63
CA LEU A 51 14.97 -2.04 3.96
C LEU A 51 15.56 -1.05 4.98
N VAL A 52 16.88 -0.85 4.92
CA VAL A 52 17.59 0.08 5.81
C VAL A 52 17.42 1.54 5.41
N SER A 53 17.70 2.45 6.35
CA SER A 53 17.65 3.89 6.11
C SER A 53 18.56 4.33 4.97
N HIS A 54 18.02 5.18 4.10
CA HIS A 54 18.58 5.67 2.84
C HIS A 54 19.05 4.55 1.90
N GLY A 55 18.50 3.35 2.06
CA GLY A 55 18.79 2.21 1.18
C GLY A 55 17.95 2.25 -0.10
N THR A 56 18.52 1.69 -1.16
CA THR A 56 17.80 1.30 -2.37
C THR A 56 17.90 -0.21 -2.55
N VAL A 57 16.80 -0.85 -2.92
CA VAL A 57 16.80 -2.25 -3.35
C VAL A 57 16.38 -2.36 -4.82
N VAL A 58 17.07 -3.21 -5.58
CA VAL A 58 16.77 -3.52 -6.98
C VAL A 58 16.56 -5.02 -7.12
N ILE A 59 15.39 -5.42 -7.59
CA ILE A 59 15.06 -6.82 -7.88
C ILE A 59 15.20 -6.99 -9.38
N GLU A 60 16.16 -7.80 -9.82
CA GLU A 60 16.44 -7.95 -11.24
C GLU A 60 15.34 -8.72 -11.99
N ASP A 61 15.32 -8.58 -13.32
CA ASP A 61 14.39 -9.28 -14.18
C ASP A 61 14.43 -10.80 -13.93
N LYS A 62 13.26 -11.41 -13.85
CA LYS A 62 13.06 -12.85 -13.54
C LYS A 62 13.62 -13.30 -12.19
N LYS A 63 13.97 -12.37 -11.30
CA LYS A 63 14.33 -12.65 -9.91
C LYS A 63 13.15 -12.37 -9.01
N SER A 64 13.27 -12.77 -7.75
CA SER A 64 12.13 -12.65 -6.87
C SER A 64 12.49 -12.65 -5.40
N ILE A 65 11.64 -12.00 -4.62
CA ILE A 65 11.53 -12.21 -3.18
C ILE A 65 10.16 -12.87 -2.98
N VAL A 66 10.15 -14.15 -2.60
CA VAL A 66 8.94 -14.96 -2.43
C VAL A 66 8.94 -15.53 -1.03
N VAL A 67 8.24 -14.86 -0.14
CA VAL A 67 8.14 -15.23 1.27
C VAL A 67 6.93 -16.12 1.47
N THR A 68 7.14 -17.23 2.17
CA THR A 68 6.05 -18.18 2.46
C THR A 68 5.22 -17.65 3.62
N VAL A 69 3.91 -17.52 3.43
CA VAL A 69 2.99 -17.08 4.48
C VAL A 69 2.76 -18.21 5.48
N GLY A 70 3.08 -17.94 6.74
CA GLY A 70 2.85 -18.86 7.86
C GLY A 70 1.42 -18.77 8.40
N SER A 71 1.11 -19.63 9.37
CA SER A 71 -0.20 -19.66 10.04
C SER A 71 -0.31 -18.71 11.23
N ASP A 72 0.81 -18.20 11.74
CA ASP A 72 0.87 -17.37 12.94
C ASP A 72 1.04 -15.89 12.55
N LEU A 73 -0.08 -15.19 12.38
CA LEU A 73 -0.13 -13.78 12.00
C LEU A 73 -0.31 -12.90 13.25
N SER A 74 0.55 -13.05 14.25
CA SER A 74 0.39 -12.38 15.56
C SER A 74 1.08 -11.03 15.70
N SER A 75 2.09 -10.72 14.87
CA SER A 75 2.73 -9.38 14.84
C SER A 75 1.85 -8.35 14.14
N ASN A 76 1.99 -7.07 14.50
CA ASN A 76 1.13 -6.00 13.99
C ASN A 76 1.17 -5.93 12.46
N TYR A 77 2.36 -6.03 11.87
CA TYR A 77 2.57 -5.89 10.43
C TYR A 77 3.03 -7.16 9.73
N HIS A 78 3.07 -8.31 10.42
CA HIS A 78 3.44 -9.60 9.83
C HIS A 78 4.79 -9.57 9.11
N TYR A 79 5.78 -8.87 9.67
CA TYR A 79 7.07 -8.54 9.02
C TYR A 79 7.76 -9.72 8.35
N GLU A 80 7.77 -10.85 9.03
CA GLU A 80 8.41 -12.09 8.59
C GLU A 80 7.76 -12.71 7.35
N TYR A 81 6.53 -12.33 7.02
CA TYR A 81 5.77 -12.85 5.88
C TYR A 81 5.70 -11.88 4.70
N ASN A 82 6.22 -10.66 4.83
CA ASN A 82 6.19 -9.67 3.75
C ASN A 82 7.43 -9.77 2.88
N ALA A 83 7.31 -9.46 1.57
CA ALA A 83 8.48 -9.51 0.69
C ALA A 83 9.45 -8.36 1.00
N ILE A 84 8.95 -7.13 1.15
CA ILE A 84 9.73 -5.95 1.55
C ILE A 84 9.01 -5.22 2.69
N ASN A 85 9.76 -4.84 3.72
CA ASN A 85 9.30 -3.96 4.79
C ASN A 85 10.14 -2.66 4.80
N ILE A 86 9.47 -1.52 4.93
CA ILE A 86 10.07 -0.21 5.09
C ILE A 86 9.50 0.41 6.36
N GLY A 87 10.37 0.71 7.32
CA GLY A 87 9.96 1.06 8.69
C GLY A 87 10.15 -0.11 9.66
N ASN A 88 9.66 0.07 10.89
CA ASN A 88 9.71 -0.94 11.96
C ASN A 88 8.33 -1.48 12.29
N ASP A 89 8.28 -2.69 12.87
CA ASP A 89 7.05 -3.37 13.30
C ASP A 89 6.42 -2.69 14.53
N ASP A 90 7.22 -1.94 15.29
CA ASP A 90 6.76 -1.08 16.38
C ASP A 90 6.55 0.36 15.89
N ASN A 91 5.31 0.85 16.05
CA ASN A 91 4.89 2.20 15.68
C ASN A 91 5.60 3.32 16.45
N PHE A 92 6.29 3.00 17.56
CA PHE A 92 7.03 3.97 18.38
C PHE A 92 8.55 3.92 18.14
N SER A 93 9.01 3.09 17.21
CA SER A 93 10.42 3.00 16.85
C SER A 93 10.91 4.19 16.02
N GLN A 94 12.23 4.31 15.89
CA GLN A 94 12.83 5.37 15.09
C GLN A 94 12.44 5.27 13.61
N PRO A 95 12.01 6.37 12.96
CA PRO A 95 11.64 6.32 11.57
C PRO A 95 12.77 5.83 10.64
N ILE A 96 12.39 5.07 9.62
CA ILE A 96 13.27 4.64 8.53
C ILE A 96 12.80 5.33 7.26
N SER A 97 13.69 6.10 6.63
CA SER A 97 13.45 6.71 5.32
C SER A 97 14.28 5.98 4.28
N ALA A 98 13.66 5.15 3.44
CA ALA A 98 14.32 4.52 2.32
C ALA A 98 14.29 5.42 1.08
N ASN A 99 15.24 5.22 0.16
CA ASN A 99 15.24 5.95 -1.10
C ASN A 99 14.29 5.26 -2.08
N GLU A 100 14.60 4.02 -2.48
CA GLU A 100 13.88 3.39 -3.58
C GLU A 100 13.71 1.87 -3.46
N VAL A 101 12.60 1.37 -4.01
CA VAL A 101 12.39 -0.03 -4.37
C VAL A 101 12.21 -0.10 -5.89
N ASN A 102 13.12 -0.76 -6.59
CA ASN A 102 13.07 -0.95 -8.04
C ASN A 102 12.78 -2.42 -8.36
N ASN A 103 11.55 -2.73 -8.77
CA ASN A 103 11.11 -4.09 -9.07
C ASN A 103 11.08 -4.36 -10.58
N PHE A 104 11.98 -5.22 -11.04
CA PHE A 104 11.95 -5.82 -12.38
C PHE A 104 11.52 -7.29 -12.37
N GLY A 105 11.36 -7.88 -11.19
CA GLY A 105 11.02 -9.28 -11.01
C GLY A 105 9.69 -9.47 -10.27
N MET A 106 9.66 -10.38 -9.30
CA MET A 106 8.46 -10.68 -8.51
C MET A 106 8.68 -10.43 -7.02
N LEU A 107 7.77 -9.68 -6.40
CA LEU A 107 7.66 -9.53 -4.96
C LEU A 107 6.39 -10.24 -4.51
N TYR A 108 6.51 -11.19 -3.58
CA TYR A 108 5.39 -11.94 -3.05
C TYR A 108 5.57 -12.29 -1.58
N GLY A 109 4.49 -12.14 -0.81
CA GLY A 109 4.40 -12.48 0.61
C GLY A 109 2.95 -12.37 1.08
N TYR A 110 2.75 -12.20 2.39
CA TYR A 110 1.46 -11.78 2.93
C TYR A 110 1.13 -10.38 2.39
N ILE A 111 2.10 -9.47 2.49
CA ILE A 111 2.16 -8.21 1.75
C ILE A 111 3.39 -8.22 0.83
N GLY A 112 3.22 -7.78 -0.42
CA GLY A 112 4.35 -7.62 -1.35
C GLY A 112 5.34 -6.55 -0.88
N VAL A 113 4.87 -5.32 -0.67
CA VAL A 113 5.64 -4.21 -0.08
C VAL A 113 4.84 -3.54 1.03
N ASN A 114 5.39 -3.55 2.24
CA ASN A 114 4.79 -2.93 3.41
C ASN A 114 5.59 -1.67 3.79
N VAL A 115 4.92 -0.52 3.84
CA VAL A 115 5.45 0.74 4.37
C VAL A 115 4.72 1.01 5.69
N THR A 116 5.35 0.68 6.80
CA THR A 116 4.72 0.89 8.11
C THR A 116 4.65 2.36 8.47
N TYR A 117 3.95 2.69 9.55
CA TYR A 117 3.86 4.06 10.03
C TYR A 117 5.22 4.74 10.27
N THR A 118 6.21 3.98 10.75
CA THR A 118 7.58 4.50 10.93
C THR A 118 8.42 4.45 9.65
N GLY A 119 7.84 4.00 8.53
CA GLY A 119 8.46 3.94 7.23
C GLY A 119 8.15 5.16 6.36
N SER A 120 9.16 5.63 5.63
CA SER A 120 9.02 6.54 4.51
C SER A 120 9.82 6.02 3.34
N VAL A 121 9.31 6.15 2.11
CA VAL A 121 10.03 5.79 0.89
C VAL A 121 9.80 6.82 -0.21
N GLU A 122 10.88 7.26 -0.85
CA GLU A 122 10.78 8.27 -1.91
C GLU A 122 10.12 7.69 -3.16
N LYS A 123 10.51 6.48 -3.58
CA LYS A 123 9.98 5.88 -4.80
C LYS A 123 9.87 4.36 -4.75
N ILE A 124 8.73 3.84 -5.22
CA ILE A 124 8.58 2.45 -5.61
C ILE A 124 8.36 2.42 -7.12
N VAL A 125 9.24 1.74 -7.86
CA VAL A 125 9.14 1.54 -9.30
C VAL A 125 8.80 0.08 -9.56
N ASN A 126 7.68 -0.17 -10.22
CA ASN A 126 7.32 -1.49 -10.71
C ASN A 126 7.40 -1.48 -12.24
N SER A 127 8.44 -2.11 -12.79
CA SER A 127 8.69 -2.11 -14.24
C SER A 127 7.62 -2.90 -15.01
N GLU A 128 7.68 -2.86 -16.34
CA GLU A 128 6.73 -3.59 -17.21
C GLU A 128 6.61 -5.08 -16.92
N HIS A 129 7.71 -5.73 -16.56
CA HIS A 129 7.72 -7.16 -16.21
C HIS A 129 7.64 -7.40 -14.70
N GLY A 130 7.61 -6.31 -13.93
CA GLY A 130 7.50 -6.34 -12.49
C GLY A 130 6.11 -6.80 -12.03
N ILE A 131 6.10 -7.72 -11.08
CA ILE A 131 4.91 -8.17 -10.39
C ILE A 131 5.09 -7.87 -8.90
N ILE A 132 4.15 -7.12 -8.33
CA ILE A 132 3.99 -7.02 -6.88
C ILE A 132 2.69 -7.75 -6.55
N ASP A 133 2.81 -8.81 -5.79
CA ASP A 133 1.72 -9.71 -5.44
C ASP A 133 1.73 -9.94 -3.92
N GLY A 134 0.59 -10.33 -3.38
CA GLY A 134 0.49 -10.71 -1.99
C GLY A 134 -0.75 -11.54 -1.74
N ASP A 135 -0.69 -12.36 -0.69
CA ASP A 135 -1.86 -13.09 -0.27
C ASP A 135 -2.94 -12.11 0.18
N TYR A 136 -2.61 -11.14 1.04
CA TYR A 136 -3.56 -10.13 1.48
C TYR A 136 -3.48 -8.83 0.68
N ALA A 137 -2.30 -8.25 0.49
CA ALA A 137 -2.15 -7.03 -0.30
C ALA A 137 -0.85 -7.04 -1.10
N ALA A 138 -0.83 -6.39 -2.27
CA ALA A 138 0.42 -6.14 -2.96
C ALA A 138 1.22 -5.04 -2.25
N LEU A 139 0.54 -3.95 -1.88
CA LEU A 139 1.10 -2.83 -1.13
C LEU A 139 0.21 -2.48 0.07
N TRP A 140 0.85 -2.28 1.21
CA TRP A 140 0.22 -1.73 2.41
C TRP A 140 1.02 -0.51 2.87
N ILE A 141 0.36 0.64 3.00
CA ILE A 141 1.01 1.92 3.27
C ILE A 141 0.32 2.59 4.46
N SER A 142 0.94 2.45 5.63
CA SER A 142 0.57 3.17 6.85
C SER A 142 1.49 4.36 7.16
N GLY A 143 2.65 4.43 6.50
CA GLY A 143 3.60 5.54 6.59
C GLY A 143 3.53 6.47 5.40
N GLN A 144 4.71 6.85 4.88
CA GLN A 144 4.83 7.79 3.77
C GLN A 144 5.37 7.13 2.51
N LEU A 145 4.68 7.33 1.39
CA LEU A 145 5.17 6.98 0.06
C LEU A 145 5.09 8.22 -0.83
N ASN A 146 6.22 8.69 -1.34
CA ASN A 146 6.17 9.84 -2.24
C ASN A 146 5.67 9.42 -3.64
N THR A 147 6.32 8.47 -4.33
CA THR A 147 5.87 8.07 -5.66
C THR A 147 5.78 6.55 -5.83
N LEU A 148 4.60 6.05 -6.22
CA LEU A 148 4.43 4.74 -6.83
C LEU A 148 4.40 4.90 -8.35
N ASP A 149 5.43 4.40 -9.04
CA ASP A 149 5.56 4.43 -10.50
C ASP A 149 5.36 3.01 -11.05
N ASN A 150 4.12 2.67 -11.42
CA ASN A 150 3.74 1.35 -11.88
C ASN A 150 3.62 1.30 -13.40
N ASN A 151 4.36 0.39 -14.03
CA ASN A 151 4.17 -0.01 -15.42
C ASN A 151 3.93 -1.53 -15.56
N GLY A 152 3.93 -2.26 -14.44
CA GLY A 152 3.74 -3.71 -14.37
C GLY A 152 2.42 -4.11 -13.72
N THR A 153 2.40 -5.27 -13.07
CA THR A 153 1.20 -5.79 -12.40
C THR A 153 1.27 -5.65 -10.88
N ILE A 154 0.22 -5.12 -10.27
CA ILE A 154 0.00 -5.05 -8.84
C ILE A 154 -1.32 -5.75 -8.54
N LYS A 155 -1.26 -6.89 -7.84
CA LYS A 155 -2.43 -7.75 -7.60
C LYS A 155 -2.35 -8.44 -6.25
N PHE A 156 -3.46 -9.04 -5.83
CA PHE A 156 -3.50 -9.92 -4.68
C PHE A 156 -4.03 -11.29 -5.12
N LYS A 157 -3.82 -12.30 -4.29
CA LYS A 157 -4.19 -13.69 -4.59
C LYS A 157 -5.35 -14.22 -3.76
N ASN A 158 -5.47 -13.82 -2.50
CA ASN A 158 -6.49 -14.37 -1.60
C ASN A 158 -7.86 -13.75 -1.85
N GLU A 159 -8.91 -14.56 -1.74
CA GLU A 159 -10.30 -14.13 -1.80
C GLU A 159 -10.72 -13.27 -0.60
N ASN A 160 -9.94 -13.30 0.49
CA ASN A 160 -10.17 -12.48 1.69
C ASN A 160 -9.68 -11.03 1.56
N SER A 161 -9.11 -10.67 0.42
CA SER A 161 -8.76 -9.29 0.10
C SER A 161 -9.60 -8.80 -1.06
N ASN A 162 -9.92 -7.51 -1.04
CA ASN A 162 -10.70 -6.86 -2.09
C ASN A 162 -9.83 -5.92 -2.93
N TYR A 163 -8.61 -5.59 -2.46
CA TYR A 163 -7.77 -4.55 -3.04
C TYR A 163 -6.29 -4.92 -3.00
N SER A 164 -5.54 -4.48 -4.00
CA SER A 164 -4.10 -4.74 -4.10
C SER A 164 -3.27 -3.69 -3.38
N ILE A 165 -3.79 -2.47 -3.27
CA ILE A 165 -3.13 -1.35 -2.60
C ILE A 165 -4.02 -0.89 -1.46
N TYR A 166 -3.48 -0.87 -0.25
CA TYR A 166 -4.09 -0.27 0.94
C TYR A 166 -3.28 0.94 1.37
N VAL A 167 -3.96 2.08 1.53
CA VAL A 167 -3.43 3.29 2.16
C VAL A 167 -4.29 3.54 3.39
N ASP A 168 -3.75 3.18 4.56
CA ASP A 168 -4.54 2.97 5.77
C ASP A 168 -3.80 3.46 7.01
N ALA A 169 -4.46 3.45 8.17
CA ALA A 169 -3.84 3.71 9.46
C ALA A 169 -2.81 2.63 9.84
N ALA A 170 -2.00 2.93 10.84
CA ALA A 170 -1.09 1.97 11.45
C ALA A 170 -1.83 0.74 12.02
N GLN A 171 -1.25 -0.45 11.86
CA GLN A 171 -1.81 -1.66 12.46
C GLN A 171 -1.52 -1.70 13.97
N GLY A 172 -2.47 -2.26 14.74
CA GLY A 172 -2.32 -2.50 16.18
C GLY A 172 -2.51 -1.28 17.08
N THR A 173 -2.89 -0.12 16.55
CA THR A 173 -2.96 1.13 17.32
C THR A 173 -4.36 1.48 17.83
N GLY A 174 -5.42 0.82 17.36
CA GLY A 174 -6.80 1.31 17.60
C GLY A 174 -7.00 2.72 17.02
N ASP A 175 -7.96 3.49 17.56
CA ASP A 175 -8.30 4.87 17.15
C ASP A 175 -7.22 5.92 17.53
N LEU A 176 -5.92 5.60 17.41
CA LEU A 176 -4.87 6.57 17.75
C LEU A 176 -4.76 7.67 16.69
N ASP A 177 -5.05 8.90 17.14
CA ASP A 177 -5.06 10.13 16.36
C ASP A 177 -3.70 10.40 15.70
N GLY A 178 -3.60 10.17 14.39
CA GLY A 178 -2.56 10.75 13.53
C GLY A 178 -1.64 9.79 12.79
N MET A 179 -1.77 8.48 13.00
CA MET A 179 -0.90 7.48 12.36
C MET A 179 -1.50 6.97 11.05
N TYR A 180 -1.52 7.82 10.02
CA TYR A 180 -2.23 7.56 8.76
C TYR A 180 -1.28 7.49 7.56
N GLY A 181 -1.62 6.61 6.61
CA GLY A 181 -0.93 6.51 5.34
C GLY A 181 -1.00 7.81 4.55
N ASN A 182 0.13 8.21 3.96
CA ASN A 182 0.21 9.34 3.05
C ASN A 182 0.95 8.96 1.76
N VAL A 183 0.26 9.09 0.64
CA VAL A 183 0.84 8.89 -0.70
C VAL A 183 0.80 10.20 -1.48
N THR A 184 1.95 10.69 -1.94
CA THR A 184 1.97 11.91 -2.76
C THR A 184 1.42 11.61 -4.16
N GLU A 185 1.92 10.57 -4.81
CA GLU A 185 1.57 10.28 -6.19
C GLU A 185 1.57 8.78 -6.51
N ILE A 186 0.51 8.34 -7.19
CA ILE A 186 0.47 7.06 -7.90
C ILE A 186 0.43 7.37 -9.39
N ILE A 187 1.40 6.84 -10.14
CA ILE A 187 1.45 6.87 -11.60
C ILE A 187 1.24 5.43 -12.08
N ASN A 188 0.06 5.14 -12.60
CA ASN A 188 -0.22 3.86 -13.26
C ASN A 188 -0.07 4.05 -14.77
N ARG A 189 1.09 3.71 -15.31
CA ARG A 189 1.43 3.89 -16.73
C ARG A 189 0.57 2.99 -17.62
N ASN A 190 0.63 3.21 -18.93
CA ASN A 190 -0.19 2.52 -19.93
C ASN A 190 -0.15 0.98 -19.90
N LYS A 191 0.96 0.36 -19.47
CA LYS A 191 1.03 -1.10 -19.29
C LYS A 191 0.75 -1.55 -17.85
N GLY A 192 0.65 -0.59 -16.95
CA GLY A 192 0.33 -0.78 -15.55
C GLY A 192 -1.07 -1.37 -15.36
N ASN A 193 -1.14 -2.40 -14.52
CA ASN A 193 -2.38 -3.03 -14.12
C ASN A 193 -2.43 -3.12 -12.58
N ILE A 194 -3.45 -2.51 -11.97
CA ILE A 194 -3.68 -2.51 -10.53
C ILE A 194 -5.03 -3.17 -10.24
N ASN A 195 -5.05 -4.15 -9.33
CA ASN A 195 -6.28 -4.80 -8.89
C ASN A 195 -6.80 -4.17 -7.59
N GLY A 196 -7.39 -3.00 -7.67
CA GLY A 196 -8.08 -2.34 -6.57
C GLY A 196 -7.15 -1.46 -5.75
N ILE A 197 -7.65 -0.28 -5.38
CA ILE A 197 -7.00 0.68 -4.47
C ILE A 197 -7.99 1.03 -3.36
N HIS A 198 -7.57 0.87 -2.11
CA HIS A 198 -8.34 1.21 -0.92
C HIS A 198 -7.66 2.32 -0.14
N ILE A 199 -8.43 3.35 0.22
CA ILE A 199 -7.98 4.47 1.04
C ILE A 199 -8.95 4.58 2.21
N ASP A 200 -8.44 4.39 3.43
CA ASP A 200 -9.28 4.34 4.63
C ASP A 200 -8.66 5.10 5.81
N ASN A 201 -9.44 5.24 6.88
CA ASN A 201 -8.99 5.72 8.19
C ASN A 201 -8.18 7.01 8.12
N LEU A 202 -8.78 8.05 7.54
CA LEU A 202 -8.19 9.40 7.38
C LEU A 202 -6.90 9.45 6.56
N SER A 203 -6.55 8.36 5.89
CA SER A 203 -5.36 8.29 5.04
C SER A 203 -5.57 9.04 3.73
N LYS A 204 -4.47 9.36 3.07
CA LYS A 204 -4.50 10.33 1.97
C LYS A 204 -3.68 9.89 0.78
N ILE A 205 -4.25 10.09 -0.40
CA ILE A 205 -3.52 10.12 -1.66
C ILE A 205 -3.67 11.51 -2.26
N LYS A 206 -2.55 12.19 -2.55
CA LYS A 206 -2.64 13.50 -3.21
C LYS A 206 -3.00 13.35 -4.69
N THR A 207 -2.32 12.50 -5.44
CA THR A 207 -2.60 12.34 -6.88
C THR A 207 -2.61 10.88 -7.30
N ILE A 208 -3.58 10.51 -8.12
CA ILE A 208 -3.56 9.31 -8.94
C ILE A 208 -3.60 9.74 -10.41
N ASN A 209 -2.56 9.42 -11.18
CA ASN A 209 -2.53 9.56 -12.63
C ASN A 209 -2.61 8.15 -13.23
N ASN A 210 -3.76 7.81 -13.81
CA ASN A 210 -4.00 6.53 -14.46
C ASN A 210 -3.94 6.68 -15.98
N ASP A 211 -2.89 6.13 -16.58
CA ASP A 211 -2.75 5.88 -18.01
C ASP A 211 -3.01 4.41 -18.36
N GLY A 212 -3.03 3.52 -17.34
CA GLY A 212 -3.18 2.08 -17.49
C GLY A 212 -4.56 1.54 -17.11
N THR A 213 -4.55 0.35 -16.51
CA THR A 213 -5.76 -0.34 -16.06
C THR A 213 -5.84 -0.39 -14.53
N VAL A 214 -6.97 0.03 -13.99
CA VAL A 214 -7.40 -0.29 -12.62
C VAL A 214 -8.62 -1.19 -12.72
N THR A 215 -8.53 -2.35 -12.08
CA THR A 215 -9.63 -3.34 -11.96
C THR A 215 -9.98 -3.54 -10.49
N GLY A 216 -11.17 -4.05 -10.19
CA GLY A 216 -11.56 -4.38 -8.82
C GLY A 216 -12.54 -5.54 -8.75
N ILE A 217 -12.43 -6.37 -7.70
CA ILE A 217 -13.41 -7.44 -7.46
C ILE A 217 -14.69 -6.91 -6.82
N GLU A 218 -14.60 -5.83 -6.04
CA GLU A 218 -15.72 -5.03 -5.58
C GLU A 218 -15.63 -3.70 -6.30
N ASP A 219 -14.70 -2.86 -5.85
CA ASP A 219 -14.47 -1.54 -6.40
C ASP A 219 -13.09 -1.38 -7.03
N GLY A 220 -12.99 -0.56 -8.07
CA GLY A 220 -11.70 -0.23 -8.67
C GLY A 220 -10.89 0.69 -7.75
N ILE A 221 -11.55 1.72 -7.24
CA ILE A 221 -11.01 2.64 -6.22
C ILE A 221 -12.08 2.83 -5.14
N HIS A 222 -11.73 2.52 -3.90
CA HIS A 222 -12.61 2.68 -2.74
C HIS A 222 -12.02 3.71 -1.77
N VAL A 223 -12.79 4.74 -1.43
CA VAL A 223 -12.41 5.78 -0.47
C VAL A 223 -13.39 5.74 0.70
N ALA A 224 -12.92 5.26 1.84
CA ALA A 224 -13.70 5.06 3.05
C ALA A 224 -13.08 5.72 4.28
N GLY A 225 -13.82 5.70 5.40
CA GLY A 225 -13.33 6.11 6.72
C GLY A 225 -12.64 7.48 6.75
N GLY A 226 -13.16 8.46 6.02
CA GLY A 226 -12.59 9.80 5.96
C GLY A 226 -11.30 9.91 5.14
N GLY A 227 -10.97 8.86 4.39
CA GLY A 227 -9.90 8.84 3.42
C GLY A 227 -10.09 9.90 2.33
N THR A 228 -8.98 10.36 1.75
CA THR A 228 -9.02 11.46 0.78
C THR A 228 -8.17 11.23 -0.46
N ILE A 229 -8.69 11.69 -1.60
CA ILE A 229 -7.95 11.85 -2.85
C ILE A 229 -8.04 13.31 -3.29
N GLU A 230 -6.92 14.03 -3.44
CA GLU A 230 -7.01 15.42 -3.97
C GLU A 230 -7.29 15.43 -5.47
N ARG A 231 -6.61 14.59 -6.25
CA ARG A 231 -6.79 14.53 -7.70
C ARG A 231 -6.72 13.10 -8.24
N LEU A 232 -7.79 12.67 -8.89
CA LEU A 232 -7.82 11.45 -9.70
C LEU A 232 -7.92 11.83 -11.18
N SER A 233 -6.94 11.40 -11.98
CA SER A 233 -6.89 11.63 -13.42
C SER A 233 -6.92 10.27 -14.13
N ASN A 234 -8.01 9.98 -14.84
CA ASN A 234 -8.15 8.82 -15.70
C ASN A 234 -7.94 9.28 -17.15
N ASN A 235 -6.73 9.11 -17.65
CA ASN A 235 -6.25 9.70 -18.89
C ASN A 235 -6.76 8.94 -20.13
N LEU A 236 -6.46 9.43 -21.32
CA LEU A 236 -6.86 8.79 -22.58
C LEU A 236 -6.35 7.35 -22.64
N GLU A 237 -7.16 6.45 -23.21
CA GLU A 237 -6.87 5.00 -23.37
C GLU A 237 -6.75 4.20 -22.06
N SER A 238 -6.84 4.85 -20.90
CA SER A 238 -6.85 4.20 -19.59
C SER A 238 -8.23 3.64 -19.23
N LYS A 239 -8.32 2.84 -18.17
CA LYS A 239 -9.63 2.37 -17.67
C LYS A 239 -9.64 2.12 -16.18
N ILE A 240 -10.78 2.40 -15.56
CA ILE A 240 -11.14 1.99 -14.21
C ILE A 240 -12.40 1.14 -14.33
N THR A 241 -12.32 -0.13 -13.93
CA THR A 241 -13.43 -1.07 -14.04
C THR A 241 -13.57 -1.93 -12.80
N ALA A 242 -14.78 -2.35 -12.44
CA ALA A 242 -14.98 -3.22 -11.29
C ALA A 242 -16.25 -4.07 -11.38
N LYS A 243 -16.37 -5.10 -10.54
CA LYS A 243 -17.58 -5.94 -10.50
C LYS A 243 -18.74 -5.31 -9.73
N GLN A 244 -18.50 -4.29 -8.91
CA GLN A 244 -19.54 -3.45 -8.29
C GLN A 244 -19.40 -2.02 -8.82
N ASP A 245 -18.58 -1.18 -8.20
CA ASP A 245 -18.44 0.22 -8.57
C ASP A 245 -17.03 0.55 -9.07
N ALA A 246 -16.87 1.26 -10.19
CA ALA A 246 -15.50 1.61 -10.62
C ALA A 246 -14.82 2.53 -9.60
N ILE A 247 -15.57 3.48 -9.05
CA ILE A 247 -15.14 4.36 -7.95
C ILE A 247 -16.25 4.41 -6.90
N SER A 248 -15.89 4.17 -5.65
CA SER A 248 -16.80 4.24 -4.50
C SER A 248 -16.24 5.21 -3.46
N VAL A 249 -17.08 6.11 -2.97
CA VAL A 249 -16.74 7.09 -1.91
C VAL A 249 -17.78 6.98 -0.81
N THR A 250 -17.38 6.39 0.32
CA THR A 250 -18.31 6.02 1.40
C THR A 250 -17.85 6.44 2.79
N GLY A 251 -18.78 6.69 3.70
CA GLY A 251 -18.56 6.74 5.14
C GLY A 251 -17.98 8.03 5.71
N GLU A 252 -18.01 8.08 7.04
CA GLU A 252 -17.24 9.00 7.89
C GLU A 252 -16.10 8.19 8.55
N GLY A 253 -14.97 8.84 8.89
CA GLY A 253 -13.89 8.19 9.63
C GLY A 253 -14.32 7.52 10.93
N ILE A 254 -13.66 6.40 11.26
CA ILE A 254 -13.86 5.68 12.54
C ILE A 254 -13.41 6.50 13.75
N SER A 255 -12.62 7.56 13.56
CA SER A 255 -12.18 8.44 14.64
C SER A 255 -13.31 9.37 15.11
N LYS A 256 -13.14 9.99 16.29
CA LYS A 256 -14.05 11.06 16.77
C LYS A 256 -14.26 12.19 15.75
N SER A 257 -13.34 12.33 14.78
CA SER A 257 -13.54 13.18 13.63
C SER A 257 -14.46 12.45 12.64
N LYS A 258 -15.73 12.85 12.63
CA LYS A 258 -16.74 12.50 11.62
C LYS A 258 -16.39 13.11 10.26
N THR A 259 -15.18 12.82 9.77
CA THR A 259 -14.64 13.39 8.54
C THR A 259 -15.17 12.58 7.38
N ALA A 260 -15.85 13.26 6.47
CA ALA A 260 -16.33 12.67 5.22
C ALA A 260 -15.18 12.18 4.36
N SER A 261 -15.34 10.99 3.77
CA SER A 261 -14.48 10.53 2.69
C SER A 261 -14.62 11.45 1.49
N ASN A 262 -13.51 11.81 0.83
CA ASN A 262 -13.55 12.87 -0.19
C ASN A 262 -12.61 12.62 -1.38
N ILE A 263 -13.13 12.81 -2.59
CA ILE A 263 -12.34 13.03 -3.80
C ILE A 263 -12.55 14.47 -4.28
N THR A 264 -11.52 15.32 -4.15
CA THR A 264 -11.67 16.75 -4.48
C THR A 264 -11.91 16.96 -5.97
N LYS A 265 -11.20 16.25 -6.84
CA LYS A 265 -11.35 16.38 -8.30
C LYS A 265 -11.13 15.07 -9.04
N ILE A 266 -12.06 14.74 -9.92
CA ILE A 266 -11.92 13.70 -10.94
C ILE A 266 -11.81 14.37 -12.30
N THR A 267 -10.81 13.99 -13.08
CA THR A 267 -10.72 14.28 -14.52
C THR A 267 -10.73 12.97 -15.27
N ASN A 268 -11.73 12.79 -16.12
CA ASN A 268 -11.91 11.57 -16.89
C ASN A 268 -11.84 11.87 -18.38
N ALA A 269 -10.97 11.15 -19.08
CA ALA A 269 -10.85 11.14 -20.52
C ALA A 269 -11.00 9.75 -21.12
N SER A 270 -11.38 8.74 -20.32
CA SER A 270 -11.58 7.38 -20.78
C SER A 270 -12.62 6.61 -19.97
N LEU A 271 -12.46 5.30 -19.78
CA LEU A 271 -13.51 4.41 -19.29
C LEU A 271 -13.56 4.34 -17.75
N VAL A 272 -14.73 4.60 -17.14
CA VAL A 272 -15.01 4.43 -15.70
C VAL A 272 -16.29 3.61 -15.50
N HIS A 273 -16.17 2.29 -15.43
CA HIS A 273 -17.28 1.34 -15.55
C HIS A 273 -17.29 0.30 -14.43
N GLY A 274 -18.17 0.44 -13.44
CA GLY A 274 -18.58 -0.68 -12.60
C GLY A 274 -19.74 -1.44 -13.22
N LYS A 275 -19.97 -2.67 -12.74
CA LYS A 275 -21.16 -3.44 -13.12
C LYS A 275 -22.44 -2.79 -12.59
N GLN A 276 -22.37 -2.21 -11.40
CA GLN A 276 -23.46 -1.50 -10.74
C GLN A 276 -23.39 0.00 -11.07
N ASN A 277 -22.30 0.69 -10.68
CA ASN A 277 -22.11 2.10 -11.02
C ASN A 277 -20.69 2.39 -11.53
N GLY A 278 -20.55 3.39 -12.40
CA GLY A 278 -19.26 4.00 -12.68
C GLY A 278 -18.72 4.70 -11.42
N ILE A 279 -19.58 5.51 -10.79
CA ILE A 279 -19.27 6.21 -9.54
C ILE A 279 -20.42 6.02 -8.55
N PHE A 280 -20.10 5.56 -7.33
CA PHE A 280 -21.01 5.48 -6.21
C PHE A 280 -20.59 6.42 -5.09
N ILE A 281 -21.55 7.18 -4.54
CA ILE A 281 -21.35 8.06 -3.39
C ILE A 281 -22.49 7.79 -2.41
N ASP A 282 -22.15 7.43 -1.17
CA ASP A 282 -23.15 7.29 -0.11
C ASP A 282 -23.56 8.66 0.48
N ASP A 283 -24.26 8.67 1.62
CA ASP A 283 -24.72 9.92 2.24
C ASP A 283 -23.58 10.75 2.86
N LYS A 284 -22.39 10.20 3.01
CA LYS A 284 -21.23 10.79 3.70
C LYS A 284 -20.03 11.03 2.79
N GLY A 285 -19.92 10.33 1.68
CA GLY A 285 -18.90 10.57 0.66
C GLY A 285 -19.08 11.93 -0.02
N ILE A 286 -17.97 12.52 -0.46
CA ILE A 286 -17.96 13.78 -1.19
C ILE A 286 -17.11 13.64 -2.45
N ILE A 287 -17.64 14.11 -3.58
CA ILE A 287 -16.84 14.38 -4.77
C ILE A 287 -17.00 15.85 -5.13
N GLY A 288 -15.91 16.61 -5.05
CA GLY A 288 -15.95 18.06 -5.25
C GLY A 288 -16.27 18.46 -6.69
N SER A 289 -15.61 17.82 -7.66
CA SER A 289 -15.87 18.08 -9.09
C SER A 289 -15.52 16.88 -9.97
N ILE A 290 -16.28 16.72 -11.05
CA ILE A 290 -16.00 15.77 -12.13
C ILE A 290 -15.91 16.55 -13.43
N SER A 291 -14.78 16.41 -14.13
CA SER A 291 -14.57 16.93 -15.48
C SER A 291 -14.42 15.76 -16.43
N ASN A 292 -15.44 15.51 -17.27
CA ASN A 292 -15.42 14.46 -18.28
C ASN A 292 -15.15 15.08 -19.66
N THR A 293 -14.09 14.67 -20.34
CA THR A 293 -13.81 15.09 -21.72
C THR A 293 -14.59 14.24 -22.72
N ASP A 294 -14.67 14.67 -23.97
CA ASP A 294 -15.53 14.05 -25.02
C ASP A 294 -15.19 12.57 -25.30
N SER A 295 -13.96 12.14 -24.99
CA SER A 295 -13.51 10.75 -25.09
C SER A 295 -13.80 9.90 -23.85
N GLY A 296 -14.23 10.51 -22.75
CA GLY A 296 -14.48 9.85 -21.47
C GLY A 296 -15.89 9.30 -21.36
N GLU A 297 -16.02 8.08 -20.84
CA GLU A 297 -17.30 7.44 -20.52
C GLU A 297 -17.36 7.08 -19.03
N ILE A 298 -18.43 7.51 -18.36
CA ILE A 298 -18.75 7.13 -16.99
C ILE A 298 -20.10 6.41 -17.01
N LYS A 299 -20.12 5.10 -16.76
CA LYS A 299 -21.34 4.30 -16.86
C LYS A 299 -22.10 4.29 -15.54
N GLY A 300 -22.90 5.32 -15.31
CA GLY A 300 -23.78 5.45 -14.16
C GLY A 300 -23.12 6.16 -12.99
N ILE A 301 -23.85 7.11 -12.42
CA ILE A 301 -23.49 7.79 -11.17
C ILE A 301 -24.68 7.60 -10.23
N SER A 302 -24.44 7.02 -9.06
CA SER A 302 -25.47 6.79 -8.04
C SER A 302 -25.15 7.59 -6.78
N LEU A 303 -26.16 8.33 -6.29
CA LEU A 303 -26.09 9.16 -5.10
C LEU A 303 -27.17 8.70 -4.12
N LEU A 304 -26.79 8.30 -2.91
CA LEU A 304 -27.78 7.90 -1.88
C LEU A 304 -28.41 9.07 -1.12
N SER A 305 -27.89 10.30 -1.26
CA SER A 305 -28.55 11.50 -0.75
C SER A 305 -28.46 12.67 -1.74
N PRO A 306 -29.41 13.63 -1.71
CA PRO A 306 -29.33 14.83 -2.53
C PRO A 306 -28.24 15.75 -1.99
N GLN A 307 -26.97 15.46 -2.30
CA GLN A 307 -25.90 16.38 -2.00
C GLN A 307 -25.91 17.53 -3.00
N GLU A 308 -26.15 18.75 -2.50
CA GLU A 308 -26.04 20.03 -3.23
C GLU A 308 -24.62 20.35 -3.74
N LYS A 309 -23.67 19.40 -3.68
CA LYS A 309 -22.22 19.65 -3.82
C LYS A 309 -21.55 18.99 -5.02
N LEU A 310 -22.22 18.09 -5.76
CA LEU A 310 -21.60 17.51 -6.96
C LEU A 310 -21.72 18.49 -8.14
N ILE A 311 -20.60 19.11 -8.51
CA ILE A 311 -20.50 19.89 -9.75
C ILE A 311 -19.94 18.95 -10.83
N ALA A 312 -20.85 18.40 -11.64
CA ALA A 312 -20.50 17.62 -12.82
C ALA A 312 -20.55 18.52 -14.07
N ASN A 313 -19.38 18.83 -14.63
CA ASN A 313 -19.28 19.53 -15.91
C ASN A 313 -19.12 18.49 -17.03
N TRP A 314 -20.17 18.31 -17.81
CA TRP A 314 -20.16 17.51 -19.03
C TRP A 314 -19.84 18.43 -20.20
N SER A 315 -18.74 18.19 -20.90
CA SER A 315 -18.54 18.80 -22.22
C SER A 315 -19.37 18.00 -23.23
N PRO A 316 -20.12 18.66 -24.12
CA PRO A 316 -20.98 18.01 -25.12
C PRO A 316 -20.19 17.26 -26.20
#